data_AF-A0A344U0C7-F1
#
_entry.id   AF-A0A344U0C7-F1
#
_cell.length_a   1.000
_cell.length_b   1.000
_cell.length_c   1.000
_cell.angle_alpha   90.00
_cell.angle_beta   90.00
_cell.angle_gamma   90.00
#
_symmetry.space_group_name_H-M   'P 1'
#
loop_
_entity.id
_entity.type
_entity.pdbx_description
1 polymer ?
#
loop_
_entity_poly.entity_id
_entity_poly.type
_entity_poly.pdbx_seq_one_letter_code
_entity_poly.pdbx_strand_id
1 'polypeptide(L)'
;MRAEPQPPRARPCYGLLSGYGVLLSAVCLLTGWERGPDLAVIGGCHLLGLAFEYVKAALGPWSYPEPALLKFGGVPLCGGFLYAAVGSCVCAVWRLLRLELSGCRPAATAPAAGALHVNFLSHHWLPDLRRPPAGLLIAATAEPAHAEPTRRDEALGSPGRGARPPPVTCGRRSSASTTGRRGPGGGRRLCP
;
A
#
# COMPACT_ATOMS: atom_id res chain seq x y z
N MET A 1 -36.20 -32.43 36.47
CA MET A 1 -34.82 -32.57 35.94
C MET A 1 -34.14 -31.21 36.08
N ARG A 2 -33.22 -31.05 37.03
CA ARG A 2 -32.36 -29.85 37.08
C ARG A 2 -31.31 -30.05 35.99
N ALA A 3 -31.20 -29.10 35.05
CA ALA A 3 -30.10 -29.10 34.10
C ALA A 3 -28.81 -28.85 34.89
N GLU A 4 -27.93 -29.85 34.93
CA GLU A 4 -26.56 -29.67 35.42
C GLU A 4 -25.91 -28.53 34.61
N PRO A 5 -25.24 -27.55 35.25
CA PRO A 5 -24.49 -26.53 34.52
C PRO A 5 -23.37 -27.24 33.76
N GLN A 6 -23.52 -27.31 32.43
CA GLN A 6 -22.49 -27.87 31.57
C GLN A 6 -21.21 -27.04 31.77
N PRO A 7 -20.05 -27.68 32.02
CA PRO A 7 -18.79 -26.96 32.10
C PRO A 7 -18.58 -26.17 30.80
N PRO A 8 -18.00 -24.97 30.85
CA PRO A 8 -17.83 -24.13 29.67
C PRO A 8 -16.95 -24.86 28.64
N ARG A 9 -17.59 -25.53 27.68
CA ARG A 9 -16.88 -26.23 26.61
C ARG A 9 -16.32 -25.17 25.67
N ALA A 10 -15.00 -25.16 25.51
CA ALA A 10 -14.36 -24.31 24.52
C ALA A 10 -14.97 -24.61 23.14
N ARG A 11 -15.65 -23.64 22.53
CA ARG A 11 -16.17 -23.80 21.18
C ARG A 11 -14.99 -23.72 20.20
N PRO A 12 -14.79 -24.71 19.31
CA PRO A 12 -13.65 -24.73 18.42
C PRO A 12 -13.63 -23.57 17.40
N CYS A 13 -14.73 -22.80 17.26
CA CYS A 13 -14.90 -21.79 16.21
C CYS A 13 -13.78 -20.75 16.13
N TYR A 14 -13.32 -20.19 17.26
CA TYR A 14 -12.23 -19.19 17.23
C TYR A 14 -10.87 -19.81 16.88
N GLY A 15 -10.65 -21.05 17.32
CA GLY A 15 -9.45 -21.81 16.98
C GLY A 15 -9.40 -22.14 15.49
N LEU A 16 -10.53 -22.61 14.95
CA LEU A 16 -10.71 -22.88 13.53
C LEU A 16 -10.52 -21.63 12.68
N LEU A 17 -11.06 -20.48 13.10
CA LEU A 17 -10.90 -19.22 12.35
C LEU A 17 -9.47 -18.71 12.38
N SER A 18 -8.79 -18.82 13.52
CA SER A 18 -7.35 -18.49 13.62
C SER A 18 -6.52 -19.43 12.74
N GLY A 19 -6.81 -20.73 12.77
CA GLY A 19 -6.16 -21.73 11.90
C GLY A 19 -6.42 -21.46 10.42
N TYR A 20 -7.63 -21.06 10.06
CA TYR A 20 -7.98 -20.63 8.71
C TYR A 20 -7.20 -19.38 8.30
N GLY A 21 -7.05 -18.40 9.19
CA GLY A 21 -6.22 -17.21 8.94
C GLY A 21 -4.76 -17.56 8.64
N VAL A 22 -4.15 -18.41 9.47
CA VAL A 22 -2.78 -18.93 9.24
C VAL A 22 -2.70 -19.66 7.91
N LEU A 23 -3.65 -20.55 7.63
CA LEU A 23 -3.68 -21.32 6.39
C LEU A 23 -3.78 -20.39 5.18
N LEU A 24 -4.65 -19.39 5.21
CA LEU A 24 -4.84 -18.45 4.12
C LEU A 24 -3.57 -17.61 3.89
N SER A 25 -2.95 -17.08 4.95
CA SER A 25 -1.67 -16.37 4.86
C SER A 25 -0.57 -17.26 4.28
N ALA A 26 -0.48 -18.53 4.72
CA ALA A 26 0.49 -19.47 4.18
C ALA A 26 0.23 -19.77 2.70
N VAL A 27 -1.03 -19.99 2.29
CA VAL A 27 -1.40 -20.19 0.89
C VAL A 27 -1.01 -18.98 0.04
N CYS A 28 -1.35 -17.76 0.47
CA CYS A 28 -1.00 -16.54 -0.24
C CYS A 28 0.52 -16.38 -0.43
N LEU A 29 1.31 -16.72 0.59
CA LEU A 29 2.76 -16.71 0.52
C LEU A 29 3.29 -17.79 -0.45
N LEU A 30 2.77 -19.02 -0.37
CA LEU A 30 3.18 -20.15 -1.22
C LEU A 30 2.80 -19.95 -2.69
N THR A 31 1.66 -19.32 -2.98
CA THR A 31 1.24 -19.00 -4.34
C THR A 31 1.92 -17.76 -4.92
N GLY A 32 2.78 -17.09 -4.14
CA GLY A 32 3.46 -15.85 -4.54
C GLY A 32 2.53 -14.64 -4.65
N TRP A 33 1.34 -14.72 -4.05
CA TRP A 33 0.41 -13.59 -3.95
C TRP A 33 0.93 -12.55 -2.95
N GLU A 34 1.53 -13.02 -1.86
CA GLU A 34 2.28 -12.19 -0.92
C GLU A 34 3.77 -12.27 -1.23
N ARG A 35 4.45 -11.12 -1.23
CA ARG A 35 5.91 -11.05 -1.40
C ARG A 35 6.58 -10.98 -0.03
N GLY A 36 7.84 -11.38 0.05
CA GLY A 36 8.63 -11.31 1.29
C GLY A 36 8.56 -9.95 2.02
N PRO A 37 8.70 -8.80 1.32
CA PRO A 37 8.55 -7.48 1.94
C PRO A 37 7.14 -7.19 2.50
N ASP A 38 6.11 -7.81 1.94
CA ASP A 38 4.72 -7.61 2.36
C ASP A 38 4.48 -8.20 3.76
N LEU A 39 5.26 -9.22 4.17
CA LEU A 39 5.12 -9.90 5.46
C LEU A 39 5.31 -8.96 6.66
N ALA A 40 6.18 -7.96 6.54
CA ALA A 40 6.36 -6.97 7.61
C ALA A 40 5.09 -6.13 7.82
N VAL A 41 4.42 -5.76 6.72
CA VAL A 41 3.16 -5.01 6.75
C VAL A 41 2.03 -5.87 7.29
N ILE A 42 1.90 -7.10 6.78
CA ILE A 42 0.86 -8.06 7.19
C ILE A 42 1.00 -8.41 8.68
N GLY A 43 2.22 -8.70 9.13
CA GLY A 43 2.53 -8.96 10.54
C GLY A 43 2.29 -7.74 11.42
N GLY A 44 2.68 -6.54 10.94
CA GLY A 44 2.37 -5.28 11.62
C GLY A 44 0.87 -5.05 11.79
N CYS A 45 0.08 -5.26 10.73
CA CYS A 45 -1.38 -5.16 10.76
C CYS A 45 -2.00 -6.20 11.72
N HIS A 46 -1.47 -7.43 11.74
CA HIS A 46 -1.90 -8.47 12.67
C HIS A 46 -1.72 -8.04 14.13
N LEU A 47 -0.50 -7.59 14.47
CA LEU A 47 -0.16 -7.16 15.83
C LEU A 47 -0.93 -5.92 16.25
N LEU A 48 -1.05 -4.93 15.37
CA LEU A 48 -1.76 -3.69 15.65
C LEU A 48 -3.27 -3.93 15.85
N GLY A 49 -3.86 -4.79 15.01
CA GLY A 49 -5.25 -5.22 15.15
C GLY A 49 -5.49 -5.97 16.46
N LEU A 50 -4.60 -6.90 16.82
CA LEU A 50 -4.70 -7.64 18.07
C LEU A 50 -4.54 -6.72 19.29
N ALA A 51 -3.61 -5.76 19.24
CA ALA A 51 -3.44 -4.76 20.29
C ALA A 51 -4.68 -3.86 20.44
N PHE A 52 -5.28 -3.43 19.32
CA PHE A 52 -6.51 -2.66 19.34
C PHE A 52 -7.66 -3.45 19.97
N GLU A 53 -7.87 -4.70 19.56
CA GLU A 53 -8.90 -5.55 20.16
C GLU A 53 -8.64 -5.82 21.64
N TYR A 54 -7.39 -6.01 22.05
CA TYR A 54 -7.02 -6.19 23.45
C TYR A 54 -7.37 -4.96 24.29
N VAL A 55 -6.91 -3.78 23.88
CA VAL A 55 -7.23 -2.50 24.53
C VAL A 55 -8.74 -2.32 24.57
N LYS A 56 -9.43 -2.58 23.47
CA LYS A 56 -10.87 -2.34 23.41
C LYS A 56 -11.67 -3.34 24.20
N ALA A 57 -11.31 -4.62 24.25
CA ALA A 57 -11.98 -5.58 25.12
C ALA A 57 -11.79 -5.22 26.60
N ALA A 58 -10.61 -4.73 26.99
CA ALA A 58 -10.32 -4.31 28.37
C ALA A 58 -11.16 -3.11 28.83
N LEU A 59 -11.55 -2.23 27.91
CA LEU A 59 -12.37 -1.04 28.22
C LEU A 59 -13.87 -1.32 28.31
N GLY A 60 -14.32 -2.57 28.09
CA GLY A 60 -15.73 -2.97 28.18
C GLY A 60 -16.72 -2.65 27.04
N PRO A 61 -16.40 -2.06 25.87
CA PRO A 61 -17.37 -1.93 24.78
C PRO A 61 -17.83 -3.27 24.18
N TRP A 62 -17.03 -4.33 24.29
CA TRP A 62 -17.43 -5.70 23.95
C TRP A 62 -16.56 -6.71 24.68
N SER A 63 -17.03 -7.97 24.72
CA SER A 63 -16.30 -9.08 25.32
C SER A 63 -16.46 -10.36 24.48
N TYR A 64 -15.49 -11.27 24.61
CA TYR A 64 -15.54 -12.58 23.97
C TYR A 64 -15.75 -13.66 25.06
N PRO A 65 -16.99 -13.97 25.44
CA PRO A 65 -17.29 -14.82 26.61
C PRO A 65 -16.94 -16.30 26.41
N GLU A 66 -16.95 -16.78 25.16
CA GLU A 66 -16.75 -18.21 24.87
C GLU A 66 -15.29 -18.66 25.05
N PRO A 67 -14.99 -19.81 25.67
CA PRO A 67 -13.61 -20.26 25.84
C PRO A 67 -12.99 -20.67 24.49
N ALA A 68 -11.71 -20.38 24.28
CA ALA A 68 -10.97 -20.87 23.12
C ALA A 68 -9.47 -20.99 23.41
N LEU A 69 -8.84 -21.96 22.74
CA LEU A 69 -7.42 -22.30 22.88
C LEU A 69 -6.51 -21.19 22.33
N LEU A 70 -6.91 -20.56 21.22
CA LEU A 70 -6.18 -19.47 20.58
C LEU A 70 -6.71 -18.11 21.03
N LYS A 71 -6.76 -17.91 22.35
CA LYS A 71 -7.07 -16.63 22.98
C LYS A 71 -5.88 -16.12 23.76
N PHE A 72 -5.55 -14.86 23.55
CA PHE A 72 -4.54 -14.15 24.30
C PHE A 72 -5.20 -13.05 25.11
N GLY A 73 -5.10 -13.11 26.44
CA GLY A 73 -5.69 -12.11 27.35
C GLY A 73 -7.21 -11.93 27.20
N GLY A 74 -7.93 -13.01 26.87
CA GLY A 74 -9.39 -12.98 26.63
C GLY A 74 -9.80 -12.65 25.19
N VAL A 75 -8.87 -12.22 24.34
CA VAL A 75 -9.12 -11.85 22.94
C VAL A 75 -8.68 -12.96 21.98
N PRO A 76 -9.51 -13.36 21.00
CA PRO A 76 -9.16 -14.39 20.05
C PRO A 76 -8.15 -13.89 19.00
N LEU A 77 -7.15 -14.71 18.67
CA LEU A 77 -6.13 -14.37 17.67
C LEU A 77 -6.72 -14.14 16.26
N CYS A 78 -7.91 -14.68 15.99
CA CYS A 78 -8.61 -14.49 14.71
C CYS A 78 -8.90 -13.02 14.41
N GLY A 79 -9.09 -12.18 15.43
CA GLY A 79 -9.23 -10.74 15.27
C GLY A 79 -8.03 -10.12 14.57
N GLY A 80 -6.81 -10.44 15.03
CA GLY A 80 -5.58 -10.01 14.37
C GLY A 80 -5.48 -10.47 12.92
N PHE A 81 -5.92 -11.70 12.59
CA PHE A 81 -5.90 -12.20 11.20
C PHE A 81 -6.85 -11.45 10.27
N LEU A 82 -7.96 -10.89 10.77
CA LEU A 82 -8.81 -9.99 10.00
C LEU A 82 -8.02 -8.75 9.54
N TYR A 83 -7.28 -8.12 10.44
CA TYR A 83 -6.45 -6.96 10.10
C TYR A 83 -5.27 -7.34 9.19
N ALA A 84 -4.67 -8.51 9.39
CA ALA A 84 -3.64 -9.05 8.50
C ALA A 84 -4.14 -9.17 7.05
N ALA A 85 -5.38 -9.66 6.86
CA ALA A 85 -6.00 -9.77 5.55
C ALA A 85 -6.22 -8.39 4.89
N VAL A 86 -6.58 -7.37 5.66
CA VAL A 86 -6.66 -5.99 5.16
C VAL A 86 -5.29 -5.48 4.71
N GLY A 87 -4.23 -5.71 5.50
CA GLY A 87 -2.86 -5.36 5.12
C GLY A 87 -2.40 -6.05 3.83
N SER A 88 -2.66 -7.35 3.73
CA SER A 88 -2.40 -8.14 2.51
C SER A 88 -3.13 -7.59 1.29
N CYS A 89 -4.41 -7.25 1.44
CA CYS A 89 -5.21 -6.63 0.39
C CYS A 89 -4.61 -5.28 -0.04
N VAL A 90 -4.21 -4.42 0.90
CA VAL A 90 -3.57 -3.14 0.59
C VAL A 90 -2.27 -3.34 -0.18
N CYS A 91 -1.40 -4.26 0.25
CA CYS A 91 -0.18 -4.61 -0.48
C CYS A 91 -0.48 -5.10 -1.91
N ALA A 92 -1.50 -5.95 -2.07
CA ALA A 92 -1.92 -6.45 -3.36
C ALA A 92 -2.43 -5.31 -4.26
N VAL A 93 -3.32 -4.45 -3.76
CA VAL A 93 -3.86 -3.29 -4.48
C VAL A 93 -2.75 -2.34 -4.88
N TRP A 94 -1.81 -2.04 -3.98
CA TRP A 94 -0.68 -1.15 -4.26
C TRP A 94 0.14 -1.61 -5.45
N ARG A 95 0.41 -2.91 -5.51
CA ARG A 95 1.16 -3.54 -6.60
C ARG A 95 0.34 -3.63 -7.88
N LEU A 96 -0.93 -4.03 -7.80
CA LEU A 96 -1.81 -4.19 -8.95
C LEU A 96 -2.05 -2.85 -9.65
N LEU A 97 -2.22 -1.77 -8.87
CA LEU A 97 -2.43 -0.42 -9.37
C LEU A 97 -1.13 0.34 -9.65
N ARG A 98 0.04 -0.27 -9.38
CA ARG A 98 1.37 0.34 -9.54
C ARG A 98 1.46 1.72 -8.87
N LEU A 99 0.95 1.82 -7.65
CA LEU A 99 0.96 3.07 -6.90
C LEU A 99 2.40 3.43 -6.52
N GLU A 100 2.75 4.70 -6.68
CA GLU A 100 4.04 5.25 -6.23
C GLU A 100 3.77 6.44 -5.32
N LEU A 101 4.48 6.49 -4.19
CA LEU A 101 4.44 7.64 -3.28
C LEU A 101 5.43 8.70 -3.78
N SER A 102 4.95 9.71 -4.49
CA SER A 102 5.75 10.89 -4.85
C SER A 102 5.81 11.89 -3.70
N GLY A 103 6.99 12.46 -3.43
CA GLY A 103 7.17 13.50 -2.40
C GLY A 103 7.05 13.00 -0.95
N CYS A 104 6.94 11.69 -0.73
CA CYS A 104 6.84 11.15 0.62
C CYS A 104 8.21 11.17 1.32
N ARG A 105 8.22 11.67 2.56
CA ARG A 105 9.38 11.67 3.45
C ARG A 105 9.19 10.58 4.52
N PRO A 106 9.42 9.29 4.22
CA PRO A 106 9.03 8.17 5.09
C PRO A 106 9.64 8.26 6.49
N ALA A 107 10.87 8.77 6.61
CA ALA A 107 11.53 8.95 7.89
C ALA A 107 10.86 9.98 8.82
N ALA A 108 10.05 10.90 8.27
CA ALA A 108 9.28 11.88 9.05
C ALA A 108 7.80 11.48 9.17
N THR A 109 7.20 10.98 8.10
CA THR A 109 5.77 10.64 8.07
C THR A 109 5.44 9.38 8.87
N ALA A 110 6.27 8.33 8.79
CA ALA A 110 6.03 7.09 9.52
C ALA A 110 6.03 7.25 11.06
N PRO A 111 7.03 7.90 11.70
CA PRO A 111 6.99 8.09 13.15
C PRO A 111 5.87 9.02 13.60
N ALA A 112 5.53 10.07 12.82
CA ALA A 112 4.41 10.95 13.13
C ALA A 112 3.07 10.21 13.12
N ALA A 113 2.83 9.40 12.08
CA ALA A 113 1.65 8.55 11.98
C ALA A 113 1.61 7.49 13.10
N GLY A 114 2.75 6.85 13.40
CA GLY A 114 2.88 5.89 14.49
C GLY A 114 2.57 6.52 15.85
N ALA A 115 3.11 7.70 16.14
CA ALA A 115 2.84 8.44 17.37
C ALA A 115 1.35 8.81 17.50
N LEU A 116 0.70 9.18 16.39
CA LEU A 116 -0.73 9.46 16.37
C LEU A 116 -1.55 8.20 16.73
N HIS A 117 -1.16 7.04 16.20
CA HIS A 117 -1.83 5.77 16.45
C HIS A 117 -1.62 5.29 17.89
N VAL A 118 -0.39 5.40 18.41
CA VAL A 118 -0.07 5.06 19.81
C VAL A 118 -0.83 5.97 20.77
N ASN A 119 -0.85 7.29 20.54
CA ASN A 119 -1.64 8.18 21.39
C ASN A 119 -3.15 7.90 21.26
N PHE A 120 -3.64 7.59 20.07
CA PHE A 120 -5.04 7.17 19.88
C PHE A 120 -5.38 5.91 20.69
N LEU A 121 -4.49 4.94 20.82
CA LEU A 121 -4.73 3.78 21.68
C LEU A 121 -4.62 4.15 23.17
N SER A 122 -3.63 4.97 23.53
CA SER A 122 -3.28 5.24 24.92
C SER A 122 -4.02 6.41 25.56
N HIS A 123 -4.79 7.22 24.82
CA HIS A 123 -5.50 8.41 25.33
C HIS A 123 -6.52 8.09 26.44
N HIS A 124 -6.84 6.82 26.65
CA HIS A 124 -7.67 6.40 27.77
C HIS A 124 -6.91 6.52 29.12
N TRP A 125 -5.58 6.38 29.10
CA TRP A 125 -4.73 6.45 30.29
C TRP A 125 -3.81 7.67 30.30
N LEU A 126 -3.47 8.21 29.13
CA LEU A 126 -2.63 9.40 28.96
C LEU A 126 -3.44 10.58 28.40
N PRO A 127 -2.94 11.82 28.55
CA PRO A 127 -3.54 12.97 27.88
C PRO A 127 -3.63 12.80 26.35
N ASP A 128 -4.68 13.38 25.77
CA ASP A 128 -4.87 13.45 24.32
C ASP A 128 -3.84 14.40 23.70
N LEU A 129 -2.82 13.82 23.07
CA LEU A 129 -1.73 14.51 22.39
C LEU A 129 -1.82 14.26 20.88
N ARG A 130 -3.03 14.17 20.30
CA ARG A 130 -3.17 13.97 18.85
C ARG A 130 -2.75 15.19 18.03
N ARG A 131 -2.88 16.41 18.57
CA ARG A 131 -2.60 17.65 17.82
C ARG A 131 -1.11 17.81 17.44
N PRO A 132 -0.12 17.58 18.32
CA PRO A 132 1.28 17.75 17.94
C PRO A 132 1.76 16.77 16.85
N PRO A 133 1.54 15.44 16.94
CA PRO A 133 1.89 14.50 15.88
C PRO A 133 1.10 14.75 14.60
N ALA A 134 -0.16 15.20 14.68
CA ALA A 134 -0.92 15.60 13.50
C ALA A 134 -0.30 16.81 12.80
N GLY A 135 0.11 17.84 13.55
CA GLY A 135 0.84 18.99 13.01
C GLY A 135 2.16 18.58 12.37
N LEU A 136 2.92 17.68 13.01
CA LEU A 136 4.15 17.13 12.45
C LEU A 136 3.90 16.34 11.17
N LEU A 137 2.83 15.53 11.11
CA LEU A 137 2.47 14.77 9.93
C LEU A 137 2.11 15.71 8.77
N ILE A 138 1.28 16.72 9.03
CA ILE A 138 0.92 17.75 8.04
C ILE A 138 2.19 18.46 7.54
N ALA A 139 3.07 18.90 8.43
CA ALA A 139 4.32 19.56 8.06
C ALA A 139 5.27 18.63 7.29
N ALA A 140 5.29 17.33 7.61
CA ALA A 140 6.09 16.35 6.90
C ALA A 140 5.57 16.05 5.48
N THR A 141 4.27 16.21 5.26
CA THR A 141 3.61 16.03 3.95
C THR A 141 3.43 17.33 3.16
N ALA A 142 3.57 18.49 3.80
CA ALA A 142 3.51 19.76 3.12
C ALA A 142 4.75 19.89 2.23
N GLU A 143 4.54 19.86 0.91
CA GLU A 143 5.51 20.42 -0.02
C GLU A 143 5.75 21.89 0.37
N PRO A 144 7.00 22.34 0.51
CA PRO A 144 7.25 23.76 0.71
C PRO A 144 6.66 24.50 -0.49
N ALA A 145 5.67 25.35 -0.27
CA ALA A 145 4.94 26.12 -1.28
C ALA A 145 5.82 27.10 -2.10
N HIS A 146 7.14 27.01 -1.98
CA HIS A 146 8.15 27.83 -2.62
C HIS A 146 9.26 26.96 -3.23
N ALA A 147 8.90 25.99 -4.08
CA ALA A 147 9.81 25.66 -5.17
C ALA A 147 9.68 26.80 -6.19
N GLU A 148 10.52 27.82 -6.01
CA GLU A 148 10.79 28.89 -6.97
C GLU A 148 10.75 28.30 -8.40
N PRO A 149 9.95 28.85 -9.35
CA PRO A 149 9.99 28.40 -10.72
C PRO A 149 11.42 28.56 -11.20
N THR A 150 12.04 27.42 -11.51
CA THR A 150 13.44 27.36 -11.90
C THR A 150 13.60 28.31 -13.07
N ARG A 151 14.47 29.30 -12.88
CA ARG A 151 14.99 30.30 -13.82
C ARG A 151 15.46 29.68 -15.15
N ARG A 152 14.55 29.09 -15.93
CA ARG A 152 14.72 28.59 -17.30
C ARG A 152 14.00 29.48 -18.31
N ASP A 153 13.17 30.42 -17.86
CA ASP A 153 12.48 31.36 -18.73
C ASP A 153 13.29 32.63 -19.02
N GLU A 154 14.35 32.93 -18.25
CA GLU A 154 15.26 34.04 -18.57
C GLU A 154 16.15 33.77 -19.80
N ALA A 155 16.18 32.53 -20.31
CA ALA A 155 16.86 32.22 -21.56
C ALA A 155 16.00 32.43 -22.82
N LEU A 156 14.68 32.67 -22.67
CA LEU A 156 13.75 32.85 -23.80
C LEU A 156 13.35 34.32 -24.04
N GLY A 157 13.96 35.27 -23.32
CA GLY A 157 13.60 36.69 -23.31
C GLY A 157 14.64 37.63 -23.90
N SER A 158 15.30 37.27 -25.00
CA SER A 158 16.11 38.24 -25.76
C SER A 158 15.73 38.21 -27.24
N PRO A 159 15.12 39.28 -27.80
CA PRO A 159 14.76 39.33 -29.21
C PRO A 159 16.02 39.61 -30.04
N GLY A 160 16.81 38.56 -30.27
CA GLY A 160 17.95 38.56 -31.18
C GLY A 160 17.50 38.39 -32.64
N ARG A 161 17.76 39.42 -33.44
CA ARG A 161 17.52 39.51 -34.89
C ARG A 161 17.97 38.26 -35.67
N GLY A 162 17.11 37.82 -36.59
CA GLY A 162 17.50 37.42 -37.94
C GLY A 162 18.01 35.99 -38.15
N ALA A 163 17.10 35.08 -38.53
CA ALA A 163 17.36 34.06 -39.55
C ALA A 163 16.02 33.55 -40.09
N ARG A 164 15.72 33.79 -41.37
CA ARG A 164 14.63 33.09 -42.07
C ARG A 164 15.01 31.60 -42.16
N PRO A 165 14.11 30.65 -41.84
CA PRO A 165 14.38 29.25 -42.14
C PRO A 165 14.51 29.05 -43.66
N PRO A 166 15.44 28.20 -44.14
CA PRO A 166 15.58 27.95 -45.56
C PRO A 166 14.32 27.29 -46.14
N PRO A 167 13.99 27.52 -47.42
CA PRO A 167 12.83 26.92 -48.05
C PRO A 167 12.97 25.39 -48.06
N VAL A 168 11.94 24.70 -47.57
CA VAL A 168 11.82 23.25 -47.62
C VAL A 168 11.68 22.85 -49.09
N THR A 169 12.75 22.35 -49.70
CA THR A 169 12.71 21.75 -51.02
C THR A 169 12.10 20.35 -50.90
N CYS A 170 10.83 20.21 -51.29
CA CYS A 170 10.19 18.91 -51.43
C CYS A 170 10.87 18.16 -52.59
N GLY A 171 11.75 17.22 -52.25
CA GLY A 171 12.47 16.39 -53.23
C GLY A 171 11.50 15.55 -54.06
N ARG A 172 11.29 15.96 -55.32
CA ARG A 172 10.62 15.19 -56.37
C ARG A 172 11.43 13.92 -56.61
N ARG A 173 10.92 12.78 -56.11
CA ARG A 173 11.52 11.47 -56.35
C ARG A 173 11.27 11.08 -57.81
N SER A 174 12.25 11.32 -58.69
CA SER A 174 12.22 10.84 -60.08
C SER A 174 12.21 9.32 -60.10
N SER A 175 11.12 8.76 -60.57
CA SER A 175 10.99 7.35 -60.97
C SER A 175 11.82 7.12 -62.24
N ALA A 176 13.00 6.52 -62.09
CA ALA A 176 13.72 5.90 -63.19
C ALA A 176 13.53 4.38 -63.10
N SER A 177 12.82 3.87 -64.10
CA SER A 177 12.61 2.46 -64.39
C SER A 177 13.93 1.74 -64.69
N THR A 178 14.27 0.72 -63.90
CA THR A 178 15.23 -0.30 -64.32
C THR A 178 14.56 -1.66 -64.28
N THR A 179 14.27 -2.15 -65.48
CA THR A 179 13.98 -3.53 -65.85
C THR A 179 15.00 -4.53 -65.30
N GLY A 180 14.52 -5.66 -64.76
CA GLY A 180 15.13 -6.96 -65.04
C GLY A 180 15.66 -7.80 -63.87
N ARG A 181 14.98 -8.94 -63.66
CA ARG A 181 15.49 -10.26 -63.24
C ARG A 181 15.65 -10.62 -61.74
N ARG A 182 14.54 -11.21 -61.23
CA ARG A 182 14.37 -12.51 -60.51
C ARG A 182 15.51 -13.06 -59.62
N GLY A 183 15.16 -13.34 -58.36
CA GLY A 183 15.76 -14.38 -57.48
C GLY A 183 15.05 -14.42 -56.12
N PRO A 184 14.59 -15.58 -55.59
CA PRO A 184 13.60 -15.65 -54.51
C PRO A 184 14.25 -15.76 -53.12
N GLY A 185 13.60 -15.19 -52.11
CA GLY A 185 13.97 -15.41 -50.70
C GLY A 185 13.53 -14.28 -49.79
N GLY A 186 12.23 -14.07 -49.68
CA GLY A 186 11.61 -12.97 -48.95
C GLY A 186 11.89 -13.02 -47.44
N GLY A 187 12.55 -12.00 -46.95
CA GLY A 187 12.47 -11.56 -45.56
C GLY A 187 12.25 -10.06 -45.55
N ARG A 188 11.05 -9.63 -45.15
CA ARG A 188 10.80 -8.45 -44.28
C ARG A 188 9.29 -8.14 -44.25
N ARG A 189 8.72 -8.38 -43.06
CA ARG A 189 7.87 -7.48 -42.26
C ARG A 189 7.87 -6.03 -42.81
N LEU A 190 6.83 -5.21 -42.76
CA LEU A 190 5.52 -5.17 -42.09
C LEU A 190 4.88 -3.86 -42.60
N CYS A 191 3.56 -3.80 -42.66
CA CYS A 191 2.68 -2.76 -42.08
C CYS A 191 1.40 -2.61 -42.92
N PRO A 192 0.29 -2.30 -42.25
CA PRO A 192 -0.39 -1.03 -42.51
C PRO A 192 -0.02 0.01 -41.46
#